data_AF-A0A819JTR8-F1
#
_entry.id   AF-A0A819JTR8-F1
#
_cell.length_a   1.000
_cell.length_b   1.000
_cell.length_c   1.000
_cell.angle_alpha   90.00
_cell.angle_beta   90.00
_cell.angle_gamma   90.00
#
_symmetry.space_group_name_H-M   'P 1'
#
loop_
_entity.id
_entity.type
_entity.pdbx_description
1 polymer ?
#
loop_
_entity_poly.entity_id
_entity_poly.type
_entity_poly.pdbx_seq_one_letter_code
_entity_poly.pdbx_strand_id
1 'polypeptide(L)'
;MDLSSSLREKIITGFSGTNDTQLLLPIHIRQCDLPELQKTDAIVLNNLLRPENDHYQYLPISTNSDEILKQIVISKPMTQVILDVGALFVDGTNRQIAIKWLDLSDKIQIDYAVYFESDSIYVCDRQYQHHTFLTSPASERLDRCVFYLDEIHTRGTDFKFPNEFRAAVTLGNGLTKDRLVQACMRMRKLGKHHWLSFWSSNEVHQQIRTMKKNSVSPNDKENINDRITLTDILRWVYENTQQTTWDGLHLWATQSLSFQRKITAFRNIDWKEKETFYTNTIMENISRECLEAEVLELKSMYGVPKTFQTIFDIYSARYKHSNVSSSVEIHEAVSKRLYDYGGSKKLLTQLLDEEQQRELEREQELEEERQQKRPPSVRPYEPQLHNEIKALCDMHGPMLNLSKLTSVFCPIADAFLGTTFYRECQPHCWQQNLWITDEFKRVIQTHGESLDPFLRPARWLLIYRNEHIIFVSPFEANWLMGRLHDLYRKQSPGELFTTTLRLLLPRIRPDQSIIVNTPTLTVSPSIAPDCGAVLFPILTEWLVSLFIFNGTLYFETTDEQTAYCHCLGVCPKPRTEIEEDAFEKGWITIDGFVE
;
A
#
# COMPACT_ATOMS: atom_id res chain seq x y z
N MET A 1 -16.75 13.06 -18.23
CA MET A 1 -16.78 13.85 -19.48
C MET A 1 -16.10 12.98 -20.54
N ASP A 2 -16.85 12.38 -21.47
CA ASP A 2 -16.28 11.50 -22.50
C ASP A 2 -15.51 12.36 -23.53
N LEU A 3 -14.18 12.33 -23.45
CA LEU A 3 -13.24 13.07 -24.30
C LEU A 3 -13.07 12.42 -25.69
N SER A 4 -13.79 11.33 -25.98
CA SER A 4 -13.67 10.54 -27.22
C SER A 4 -14.97 10.34 -27.99
N SER A 5 -16.08 10.95 -27.53
CA SER A 5 -17.40 10.79 -28.15
C SER A 5 -17.45 11.35 -29.58
N SER A 6 -17.86 10.50 -30.53
CA SER A 6 -18.10 10.88 -31.93
C SER A 6 -19.34 11.76 -32.13
N LEU A 7 -20.16 11.98 -31.09
CA LEU A 7 -21.39 12.78 -31.14
C LEU A 7 -21.13 14.28 -30.98
N ARG A 8 -19.87 14.69 -30.79
CA ARG A 8 -19.50 16.10 -30.67
C ARG A 8 -19.27 16.72 -32.05
N GLU A 9 -19.99 17.80 -32.34
CA GLU A 9 -19.81 18.60 -33.56
C GLU A 9 -18.43 19.29 -33.66
N LYS A 10 -17.68 19.36 -32.55
CA LYS A 10 -16.36 20.00 -32.49
C LYS A 10 -15.26 18.96 -32.19
N ILE A 11 -14.24 18.93 -33.04
CA ILE A 11 -13.01 18.14 -32.86
C ILE A 11 -12.39 18.52 -31.51
N ILE A 12 -12.11 17.52 -30.66
CA ILE A 12 -11.37 17.74 -29.42
C ILE A 12 -9.90 17.82 -29.78
N THR A 13 -9.35 19.02 -29.69
CA THR A 13 -7.92 19.28 -29.84
C THR A 13 -7.30 19.35 -28.46
N GLY A 14 -6.29 18.51 -28.23
CA GLY A 14 -5.44 18.58 -27.04
C GLY A 14 -4.14 19.29 -27.39
N PHE A 15 -3.68 20.16 -26.49
CA PHE A 15 -2.32 20.69 -26.53
C PHE A 15 -1.45 19.74 -25.69
N SER A 16 -0.62 18.93 -26.34
CA SER A 16 0.42 18.18 -25.64
C SER A 16 1.73 18.96 -25.72
N GLY A 17 2.41 19.11 -24.60
CA GLY A 17 3.78 19.65 -24.56
C GLY A 17 4.84 18.63 -24.99
N THR A 18 4.42 17.41 -25.36
CA THR A 18 5.31 16.28 -25.69
C THR A 18 4.75 15.44 -26.84
N ASN A 19 5.60 15.14 -27.83
CA ASN A 19 5.23 14.48 -29.09
C ASN A 19 5.38 12.95 -29.07
N ASP A 20 6.10 12.35 -28.10
CA ASP A 20 6.52 10.96 -28.24
C ASP A 20 5.38 9.95 -28.08
N THR A 21 4.32 10.33 -27.37
CA THR A 21 3.14 9.50 -27.14
C THR A 21 2.02 9.72 -28.16
N GLN A 22 2.26 10.51 -29.22
CA GLN A 22 1.24 10.84 -30.23
C GLN A 22 0.58 9.59 -30.85
N LEU A 23 1.37 8.53 -31.08
CA LEU A 23 0.89 7.26 -31.64
C LEU A 23 -0.11 6.54 -30.71
N LEU A 24 -0.05 6.80 -29.41
CA LEU A 24 -0.89 6.19 -28.38
C LEU A 24 -2.13 7.02 -28.05
N LEU A 25 -2.36 8.15 -28.74
CA LEU A 25 -3.58 8.91 -28.57
C LEU A 25 -4.81 8.12 -29.07
N PRO A 26 -5.97 8.24 -28.41
CA PRO A 26 -7.23 7.72 -28.93
C PRO A 26 -7.48 8.17 -30.37
N ILE A 27 -8.09 7.32 -31.19
CA ILE A 27 -8.22 7.54 -32.66
C ILE A 27 -8.89 8.88 -33.00
N HIS A 28 -9.88 9.28 -32.20
CA HIS A 28 -10.63 10.51 -32.41
C HIS A 28 -9.93 11.77 -31.89
N ILE A 29 -8.81 11.62 -31.16
CA ILE A 29 -8.02 12.75 -30.66
C ILE A 29 -6.93 13.07 -31.67
N ARG A 30 -6.89 14.33 -32.10
CA ARG A 30 -5.82 14.86 -32.94
C ARG A 30 -4.99 15.83 -32.13
N GLN A 31 -3.67 15.64 -32.20
CA GLN A 31 -2.73 16.62 -31.68
C GLN A 31 -2.68 17.82 -32.64
N CYS A 32 -2.82 19.02 -32.07
CA CYS A 32 -2.73 20.26 -32.82
C CYS A 32 -1.50 21.04 -32.36
N ASP A 33 -0.36 20.72 -32.97
CA ASP A 33 0.89 21.41 -32.68
C ASP A 33 0.87 22.82 -33.26
N LEU A 34 1.23 23.79 -32.42
CA LEU A 34 1.36 25.18 -32.84
C LEU A 34 2.63 25.34 -33.69
N PRO A 35 2.56 25.88 -34.92
CA PRO A 35 3.73 26.09 -35.77
C PRO A 35 4.84 26.89 -35.07
N GLU A 36 4.48 27.82 -34.20
CA GLU A 36 5.43 28.63 -33.43
C GLU A 36 6.26 27.79 -32.45
N LEU A 37 5.71 26.67 -31.97
CA LEU A 37 6.35 25.79 -30.97
C LEU A 37 7.15 24.64 -31.59
N GLN A 38 7.08 24.40 -32.90
CA GLN A 38 7.82 23.32 -33.57
C GLN A 38 9.35 23.41 -33.36
N LYS A 39 9.88 24.62 -33.18
CA LYS A 39 11.32 24.83 -32.94
C LYS A 39 11.75 24.47 -31.51
N THR A 40 10.81 24.31 -30.58
CA THR A 40 11.10 24.13 -29.16
C THR A 40 11.87 22.82 -28.91
N ASP A 41 11.44 21.72 -29.54
CA ASP A 41 12.11 20.41 -29.40
C ASP A 41 13.57 20.48 -29.86
N ALA A 42 13.83 21.12 -31.00
CA ALA A 42 15.19 21.30 -31.52
C ALA A 42 16.04 22.22 -30.62
N ILE A 43 15.46 23.28 -30.04
CA ILE A 43 16.15 24.17 -29.10
C ILE A 43 16.52 23.42 -27.83
N VAL A 44 15.62 22.59 -27.31
CA VAL A 44 15.85 21.80 -26.10
C VAL A 44 16.98 20.79 -26.33
N LEU A 45 16.94 20.05 -27.44
CA LEU A 45 18.03 19.14 -27.81
C LEU A 45 19.36 19.87 -28.01
N ASN A 46 19.34 21.04 -28.66
CA ASN A 46 20.55 21.85 -28.84
C ASN A 46 21.11 22.34 -27.51
N ASN A 47 20.27 22.68 -26.53
CA ASN A 47 20.71 23.06 -25.19
C ASN A 47 21.29 21.87 -24.42
N LEU A 48 20.73 20.67 -24.60
CA LEU A 48 21.29 19.43 -24.03
C LEU A 48 22.66 19.14 -24.63
N LEU A 49 22.79 19.11 -25.96
CA LEU A 49 23.99 18.75 -26.73
C LEU A 49 25.18 19.72 -26.62
N ARG A 50 25.10 20.71 -25.73
CA ARG A 50 26.18 21.66 -25.50
C ARG A 50 27.42 20.97 -24.92
N PRO A 51 28.65 21.35 -25.33
CA PRO A 51 29.89 20.76 -24.83
C PRO A 51 30.04 20.82 -23.31
N GLU A 52 29.50 21.86 -22.67
CA GLU A 52 29.53 22.04 -21.22
C GLU A 52 28.75 20.94 -20.46
N ASN A 53 27.84 20.25 -21.16
CA ASN A 53 27.07 19.12 -20.62
C ASN A 53 27.69 17.75 -20.97
N ASP A 54 28.79 17.69 -21.74
CA ASP A 54 29.48 16.44 -22.10
C ASP A 54 30.32 15.91 -20.92
N HIS A 55 29.65 15.70 -19.79
CA HIS A 55 30.19 15.13 -18.58
C HIS A 55 29.32 13.95 -18.16
N TYR A 56 29.84 12.75 -18.38
CA TYR A 56 29.16 11.50 -18.07
C TYR A 56 30.03 10.65 -17.14
N GLN A 57 29.41 10.11 -16.10
CA GLN A 57 30.02 9.15 -15.17
C GLN A 57 29.07 7.97 -14.95
N TYR A 58 29.63 6.81 -14.62
CA TYR A 58 28.84 5.64 -14.25
C TYR A 58 29.33 5.06 -12.94
N LEU A 59 28.41 4.44 -12.23
CA LEU A 59 28.61 3.90 -10.89
C LEU A 59 28.97 2.41 -10.96
N PRO A 60 29.83 1.90 -10.07
CA PRO A 60 30.08 0.46 -9.90
C PRO A 60 28.81 -0.36 -9.55
N ILE A 61 28.90 -1.68 -9.72
CA ILE A 61 27.77 -2.65 -9.61
C ILE A 61 27.12 -2.72 -8.21
N SER A 62 27.75 -2.18 -7.17
CA SER A 62 27.30 -2.30 -5.78
C SER A 62 27.33 -0.98 -5.01
N THR A 63 27.04 0.12 -5.69
CA THR A 63 27.16 1.47 -5.12
C THR A 63 25.90 1.82 -4.32
N ASN A 64 26.05 2.13 -3.03
CA ASN A 64 24.96 2.67 -2.19
C ASN A 64 24.75 4.18 -2.44
N SER A 65 23.62 4.74 -2.02
CA SER A 65 23.33 6.17 -2.16
C SER A 65 24.43 7.09 -1.63
N ASP A 66 25.10 6.68 -0.54
CA ASP A 66 26.12 7.49 0.12
C ASP A 66 27.39 7.64 -0.73
N GLU A 67 27.80 6.57 -1.40
CA GLU A 67 28.91 6.57 -2.34
C GLU A 67 28.58 7.41 -3.57
N ILE A 68 27.35 7.34 -4.08
CA ILE A 68 26.89 8.18 -5.19
C ILE A 68 26.98 9.66 -4.82
N LEU A 69 26.43 10.04 -3.66
CA LEU A 69 26.48 11.42 -3.16
C LEU A 69 27.92 11.91 -3.00
N LYS A 70 28.82 11.09 -2.43
CA LYS A 70 30.24 11.43 -2.28
C LYS A 70 30.89 11.73 -3.64
N GLN A 71 30.64 10.90 -4.65
CA GLN A 71 31.17 11.13 -6.01
C GLN A 71 30.63 12.42 -6.62
N ILE A 72 29.33 12.68 -6.48
CA ILE A 72 28.70 13.92 -6.98
C ILE A 72 29.28 15.16 -6.30
N VAL A 73 29.45 15.14 -4.98
CA VAL A 73 29.98 16.26 -4.20
C VAL A 73 31.45 16.55 -4.52
N ILE A 74 32.26 15.51 -4.76
CA ILE A 74 33.68 15.66 -5.11
C ILE A 74 33.84 16.15 -6.56
N SER A 75 32.88 15.85 -7.44
CA SER A 75 32.93 16.27 -8.85
C SER A 75 33.02 17.80 -9.00
N LYS A 76 33.81 18.24 -9.99
CA LYS A 76 33.98 19.65 -10.32
C LYS A 76 33.48 19.93 -11.75
N PRO A 77 32.89 21.11 -12.02
CA PRO A 77 32.41 22.13 -11.06
C PRO A 77 31.28 21.61 -10.15
N MET A 78 31.08 22.31 -9.03
CA MET A 78 30.14 21.95 -7.96
C MET A 78 28.73 21.72 -8.48
N THR A 79 28.09 20.65 -8.02
CA THR A 79 26.70 20.32 -8.31
C THR A 79 25.80 20.80 -7.18
N GLN A 80 24.76 21.56 -7.49
CA GLN A 80 23.78 22.07 -6.52
C GLN A 80 22.39 21.45 -6.69
N VAL A 81 22.13 20.76 -7.80
CA VAL A 81 20.84 20.13 -8.07
C VAL A 81 21.06 18.66 -8.41
N ILE A 82 20.29 17.76 -7.82
CA ILE A 82 20.18 16.36 -8.24
C ILE A 82 18.79 16.18 -8.85
N LEU A 83 18.75 15.78 -10.11
CA LEU A 83 17.56 15.40 -10.85
C LEU A 83 17.54 13.87 -10.95
N ASP A 84 16.91 13.22 -9.97
CA ASP A 84 16.87 11.76 -9.87
C ASP A 84 15.77 11.15 -10.76
N VAL A 85 15.83 11.44 -12.07
CA VAL A 85 14.86 10.91 -13.05
C VAL A 85 15.08 9.42 -13.35
N GLY A 86 16.29 8.92 -13.10
CA GLY A 86 16.69 7.54 -13.25
C GLY A 86 16.56 6.68 -12.00
N ALA A 87 16.02 7.22 -10.90
CA ALA A 87 15.82 6.54 -9.63
C ALA A 87 17.08 5.78 -9.13
N LEU A 88 18.23 6.46 -9.10
CA LEU A 88 19.49 5.84 -8.63
C LEU A 88 19.59 5.80 -7.09
N PHE A 89 18.82 6.62 -6.38
CA PHE A 89 18.82 6.67 -4.91
C PHE A 89 17.69 5.82 -4.32
N VAL A 90 17.83 4.49 -4.39
CA VAL A 90 16.77 3.53 -4.00
C VAL A 90 16.75 3.22 -2.50
N ASP A 91 17.88 3.36 -1.81
CA ASP A 91 18.10 2.95 -0.42
C ASP A 91 17.83 4.06 0.62
N GLY A 92 17.05 5.09 0.28
CA GLY A 92 16.68 6.15 1.22
C GLY A 92 15.49 6.99 0.80
N THR A 93 14.81 7.61 1.76
CA THR A 93 13.78 8.62 1.49
C THR A 93 14.41 9.91 1.01
N ASN A 94 13.66 10.74 0.28
CA ASN A 94 14.11 12.06 -0.18
C ASN A 94 14.76 12.90 0.94
N ARG A 95 14.16 12.86 2.14
CA ARG A 95 14.69 13.51 3.34
C ARG A 95 16.06 12.98 3.72
N GLN A 96 16.22 11.66 3.78
CA GLN A 96 17.50 11.02 4.14
C GLN A 96 18.59 11.38 3.14
N ILE A 97 18.30 11.34 1.84
CA ILE A 97 19.25 11.69 0.78
C ILE A 97 19.65 13.17 0.88
N ALA A 98 18.68 14.07 1.07
CA ALA A 98 18.93 15.50 1.21
C ALA A 98 19.79 15.85 2.43
N ILE A 99 19.51 15.24 3.59
CA ILE A 99 20.30 15.43 4.82
C ILE A 99 21.73 14.95 4.62
N LYS A 100 21.92 13.74 4.08
CA LYS A 100 23.26 13.18 3.82
C LYS A 100 24.03 14.06 2.84
N TRP A 101 23.37 14.57 1.81
CA TRP A 101 24.01 15.47 0.86
C TRP A 101 24.40 16.81 1.51
N LEU A 102 23.55 17.34 2.40
CA LEU A 102 23.89 18.52 3.19
C LEU A 102 25.16 18.27 4.01
N ASP A 103 25.23 17.17 4.76
CA ASP A 103 26.37 16.80 5.61
C ASP A 103 27.69 16.70 4.83
N LEU A 104 27.65 16.19 3.61
CA LEU A 104 28.80 16.08 2.71
C LEU A 104 29.19 17.42 2.05
N SER A 105 28.26 18.38 1.98
CA SER A 105 28.47 19.68 1.32
C SER A 105 29.28 20.65 2.17
N ASP A 106 30.01 21.56 1.52
CA ASP A 106 30.81 22.62 2.17
C ASP A 106 29.94 23.49 3.10
N LYS A 107 30.32 23.56 4.38
CA LYS A 107 29.60 24.30 5.43
C LYS A 107 29.66 25.82 5.28
N ILE A 108 30.60 26.34 4.49
CA ILE A 108 30.72 27.78 4.23
C ILE A 108 29.76 28.20 3.11
N GLN A 109 29.58 27.32 2.13
CA GLN A 109 28.81 27.60 0.91
C GLN A 109 27.35 27.17 1.01
N ILE A 110 27.07 26.02 1.65
CA ILE A 110 25.72 25.42 1.70
C ILE A 110 25.22 25.34 3.13
N ASP A 111 24.05 25.94 3.38
CA ASP A 111 23.37 25.94 4.66
C ASP A 111 22.14 25.02 4.68
N TYR A 112 21.53 24.78 3.51
CA TYR A 112 20.21 24.16 3.42
C TYR A 112 20.16 23.05 2.37
N ALA A 113 19.35 22.02 2.63
CA ALA A 113 18.96 21.04 1.62
C ALA A 113 17.44 21.02 1.43
N VAL A 114 17.02 21.18 0.18
CA VAL A 114 15.62 21.28 -0.26
C VAL A 114 15.23 19.96 -0.91
N TYR A 115 14.08 19.42 -0.51
CA TYR A 115 13.57 18.14 -0.99
C TYR A 115 12.04 18.09 -0.92
N PHE A 116 11.45 17.08 -1.54
CA PHE A 116 10.02 16.80 -1.48
C PHE A 116 9.69 15.70 -0.47
N GLU A 117 8.61 15.89 0.28
CA GLU A 117 7.99 14.84 1.09
C GLU A 117 6.50 14.84 0.75
N SER A 118 6.08 13.76 0.06
CA SER A 118 4.85 13.78 -0.75
C SER A 118 4.88 15.00 -1.70
N ASP A 119 3.75 15.67 -1.95
CA ASP A 119 3.68 16.80 -2.89
C ASP A 119 4.16 18.16 -2.32
N SER A 120 4.79 18.17 -1.14
CA SER A 120 5.18 19.41 -0.44
C SER A 120 6.69 19.59 -0.36
N ILE A 121 7.14 20.84 -0.52
CA ILE A 121 8.56 21.22 -0.50
C ILE A 121 8.99 21.53 0.93
N TYR A 122 9.99 20.79 1.40
CA TYR A 122 10.61 20.98 2.70
C TYR A 122 12.07 21.39 2.57
N VAL A 123 12.58 22.00 3.63
CA VAL A 123 14.00 22.31 3.78
C VAL A 123 14.52 21.76 5.11
N CYS A 124 15.75 21.26 5.07
CA CYS A 124 16.54 20.91 6.24
C CYS A 124 17.71 21.90 6.38
N ASP A 125 17.93 22.43 7.58
CA ASP A 125 19.11 23.22 7.92
C ASP A 125 20.24 22.37 8.52
N ARG A 126 21.37 23.01 8.87
CA ARG A 126 22.53 22.36 9.51
C ARG A 126 22.27 21.93 10.96
N GLN A 127 21.15 22.32 11.55
CA GLN A 127 20.69 21.91 12.88
C GLN A 127 19.67 20.75 12.80
N TYR A 128 19.51 20.16 11.61
CA TYR A 128 18.56 19.09 11.31
C TYR A 128 17.10 19.48 11.61
N GLN A 129 16.80 20.79 11.56
CA GLN A 129 15.44 21.28 11.70
C GLN A 129 14.73 21.27 10.36
N HIS A 130 13.45 20.91 10.40
CA HIS A 130 12.60 20.76 9.21
C HIS A 130 11.59 21.90 9.14
N HIS A 131 11.61 22.61 8.02
CA HIS A 131 10.71 23.74 7.77
C HIS A 131 10.06 23.61 6.41
N THR A 132 8.87 24.20 6.27
CA THR A 132 8.27 24.38 4.95
C THR A 132 9.09 25.40 4.18
N PHE A 133 9.38 25.11 2.90
CA PHE A 133 10.32 25.93 2.12
C PHE A 133 9.94 27.41 2.07
N LEU A 134 8.66 27.71 1.83
CA LEU A 134 8.15 29.08 1.70
C LEU A 134 8.28 29.94 2.96
N THR A 135 8.30 29.33 4.15
CA THR A 135 8.42 30.07 5.42
C THR A 135 9.85 30.13 5.94
N SER A 136 10.76 29.43 5.27
CA SER A 136 12.16 29.33 5.66
C SER A 136 13.02 30.43 5.01
N PRO A 137 14.14 30.82 5.65
CA PRO A 137 15.13 31.71 5.02
C PRO A 137 15.75 31.15 3.73
N ALA A 138 15.65 29.84 3.49
CA ALA A 138 16.18 29.18 2.30
C ALA A 138 15.49 29.62 1.01
N SER A 139 14.22 30.07 1.09
CA SER A 139 13.46 30.56 -0.06
C SER A 139 14.04 31.84 -0.67
N GLU A 140 14.70 32.67 0.13
CA GLU A 140 15.36 33.91 -0.29
C GLU A 140 16.86 33.73 -0.57
N ARG A 141 17.46 32.63 -0.09
CA ARG A 141 18.91 32.34 -0.17
C ARG A 141 19.20 31.06 -0.96
N LEU A 142 18.62 30.95 -2.16
CA LEU A 142 18.75 29.76 -3.02
C LEU A 142 20.20 29.43 -3.38
N ASP A 143 21.09 30.41 -3.37
CA ASP A 143 22.53 30.27 -3.61
C ASP A 143 23.24 29.41 -2.56
N ARG A 144 22.64 29.26 -1.38
CA ARG A 144 23.16 28.45 -0.26
C ARG A 144 22.39 27.15 -0.06
N CYS A 145 21.60 26.74 -1.06
CA CYS A 145 20.76 25.57 -1.04
C CYS A 145 21.27 24.51 -2.02
N VAL A 146 21.15 23.24 -1.62
CA VAL A 146 21.18 22.09 -2.54
C VAL A 146 19.77 21.54 -2.73
N PHE A 147 19.45 21.03 -3.92
CA PHE A 147 18.10 20.62 -4.31
C PHE A 147 18.07 19.18 -4.77
N TYR A 148 17.39 18.32 -4.02
CA TYR A 148 17.17 16.92 -4.40
C TYR A 148 15.74 16.76 -4.94
N LEU A 149 15.62 16.37 -6.21
CA LEU A 149 14.35 16.16 -6.89
C LEU A 149 14.27 14.71 -7.36
N ASP A 150 13.32 13.94 -6.83
CA ASP A 150 13.07 12.55 -7.21
C ASP A 150 12.35 12.43 -8.57
N GLU A 151 12.11 11.19 -9.01
CA GLU A 151 11.44 10.91 -10.28
C GLU A 151 10.09 11.64 -10.42
N ILE A 152 9.26 11.62 -9.38
CA ILE A 152 7.90 12.16 -9.41
C ILE A 152 7.95 13.69 -9.48
N HIS A 153 8.80 14.31 -8.66
CA HIS A 153 8.88 15.76 -8.49
C HIS A 153 9.84 16.45 -9.47
N THR A 154 10.48 15.69 -10.36
CA THR A 154 11.09 16.22 -11.60
C THR A 154 10.05 16.67 -12.64
N ARG A 155 8.74 16.43 -12.38
CA ARG A 155 7.60 16.93 -13.18
C ARG A 155 6.80 17.95 -12.37
N GLY A 156 6.29 19.00 -13.03
CA GLY A 156 5.39 19.98 -12.40
C GLY A 156 6.03 21.02 -11.47
N THR A 157 7.24 20.79 -10.97
CA THR A 157 7.92 21.71 -10.05
C THR A 157 8.64 22.87 -10.77
N ASP A 158 8.66 24.04 -10.13
CA ASP A 158 9.32 25.25 -10.63
C ASP A 158 10.17 25.96 -9.56
N PHE A 159 11.51 25.83 -9.68
CA PHE A 159 12.47 26.62 -8.91
C PHE A 159 13.17 27.65 -9.82
N LYS A 160 13.32 28.87 -9.31
CA LYS A 160 14.11 29.91 -9.96
C LYS A 160 15.58 29.81 -9.51
N PHE A 161 16.28 28.79 -10.00
CA PHE A 161 17.68 28.58 -9.63
C PHE A 161 18.56 29.81 -9.94
N PRO A 162 19.48 30.17 -9.03
CA PRO A 162 20.50 31.18 -9.30
C PRO A 162 21.36 30.80 -10.49
N ASN A 163 21.94 31.81 -11.16
CA ASN A 163 22.85 31.60 -12.28
C ASN A 163 24.02 30.70 -11.88
N GLU A 164 24.56 29.97 -12.85
CA GLU A 164 25.71 29.06 -12.74
C GLU A 164 25.46 27.75 -11.99
N PHE A 165 24.20 27.45 -11.67
CA PHE A 165 23.83 26.18 -11.09
C PHE A 165 24.08 25.00 -12.05
N ARG A 166 24.60 23.91 -11.48
CA ARG A 166 24.80 22.65 -12.20
C ARG A 166 23.96 21.54 -11.59
N ALA A 167 23.36 20.73 -12.48
CA ALA A 167 22.60 19.56 -12.08
C ALA A 167 23.32 18.24 -12.40
N ALA A 168 23.22 17.27 -11.49
CA ALA A 168 23.47 15.86 -11.76
C ALA A 168 22.16 15.20 -12.15
N VAL A 169 22.08 14.71 -13.38
CA VAL A 169 20.92 14.01 -13.94
C VAL A 169 21.21 12.52 -13.89
N THR A 170 20.34 11.77 -13.22
CA THR A 170 20.49 10.32 -13.13
C THR A 170 19.82 9.61 -14.31
N LEU A 171 20.44 8.54 -14.78
CA LEU A 171 19.98 7.73 -15.90
C LEU A 171 19.65 6.32 -15.38
N GLY A 172 18.39 5.93 -15.54
CA GLY A 172 17.84 4.65 -15.08
C GLY A 172 17.32 3.80 -16.22
N ASN A 173 17.15 2.51 -16.00
CA ASN A 173 16.65 1.59 -17.01
C ASN A 173 15.29 2.05 -17.57
N GLY A 174 15.09 1.98 -18.89
CA GLY A 174 13.85 2.39 -19.55
C GLY A 174 13.56 3.90 -19.55
N LEU A 175 14.53 4.75 -19.22
CA LEU A 175 14.34 6.21 -19.27
C LEU A 175 14.05 6.68 -20.72
N THR A 176 12.93 7.36 -20.91
CA THR A 176 12.46 7.89 -22.22
C THR A 176 12.85 9.35 -22.43
N LYS A 177 12.79 9.82 -23.69
CA LYS A 177 13.21 11.17 -24.09
C LYS A 177 12.44 12.22 -23.36
N ASP A 178 11.11 12.12 -23.39
CA ASP A 178 10.27 13.11 -22.73
C ASP A 178 10.55 13.18 -21.23
N ARG A 179 10.80 12.05 -20.56
CA ARG A 179 11.18 12.04 -19.13
C ARG A 179 12.50 12.76 -18.87
N LEU A 180 13.54 12.41 -19.63
CA LEU A 180 14.85 13.04 -19.54
C LEU A 180 14.76 14.55 -19.81
N VAL A 181 14.10 14.92 -20.91
CA VAL A 181 13.93 16.32 -21.33
C VAL A 181 13.15 17.11 -20.29
N GLN A 182 12.02 16.59 -19.80
CA GLN A 182 11.20 17.27 -18.80
C GLN A 182 11.95 17.51 -17.49
N ALA A 183 12.78 16.55 -17.07
CA ALA A 183 13.64 16.69 -15.89
C ALA A 183 14.73 17.74 -16.13
N CYS A 184 15.48 17.65 -17.23
CA CYS A 184 16.53 18.61 -17.57
C CYS A 184 16.01 20.04 -17.71
N MET A 185 14.81 20.22 -18.27
CA MET A 185 14.18 21.53 -18.45
C MET A 185 13.70 22.18 -17.14
N ARG A 186 13.76 21.48 -16.00
CA ARG A 186 13.63 22.10 -14.67
C ARG A 186 14.75 23.08 -14.38
N MET A 187 15.93 22.87 -14.98
CA MET A 187 17.01 23.85 -15.03
C MET A 187 16.66 24.96 -16.02
N ARG A 188 15.73 25.84 -15.68
CA ARG A 188 15.27 26.93 -16.56
C ARG A 188 16.45 27.77 -17.06
N LYS A 189 16.42 28.17 -18.33
CA LYS A 189 17.59 28.81 -19.00
C LYS A 189 18.80 27.89 -19.14
N LEU A 190 18.57 26.57 -19.20
CA LEU A 190 19.57 25.57 -19.60
C LEU A 190 20.28 26.00 -20.89
N GLY A 191 21.60 25.91 -20.88
CA GLY A 191 22.43 26.38 -21.99
C GLY A 191 22.71 27.89 -21.98
N LYS A 192 22.17 28.68 -21.06
CA LYS A 192 22.62 30.07 -20.88
C LYS A 192 23.38 30.26 -19.57
N HIS A 193 22.76 29.82 -18.47
CA HIS A 193 23.32 30.00 -17.12
C HIS A 193 23.42 28.70 -16.33
N HIS A 194 22.92 27.58 -16.84
CA HIS A 194 22.94 26.31 -16.13
C HIS A 194 23.44 25.20 -17.04
N TRP A 195 24.02 24.19 -16.41
CA TRP A 195 24.68 23.07 -17.06
C TRP A 195 24.33 21.75 -16.38
N LEU A 196 24.62 20.64 -17.06
CA LEU A 196 24.26 19.30 -16.63
C LEU A 196 25.50 18.40 -16.51
N SER A 197 25.34 17.33 -15.77
CA SER A 197 26.21 16.16 -15.75
C SER A 197 25.32 14.92 -15.69
N PHE A 198 25.72 13.85 -16.35
CA PHE A 198 24.93 12.63 -16.46
C PHE A 198 25.57 11.51 -15.67
N TRP A 199 24.76 10.80 -14.90
CA TRP A 199 25.17 9.73 -14.00
C TRP A 199 24.33 8.50 -14.26
N SER A 200 24.93 7.32 -14.37
CA SER A 200 24.17 6.08 -14.57
C SER A 200 24.65 4.94 -13.68
N SER A 201 23.80 3.93 -13.50
CA SER A 201 24.26 2.64 -12.98
C SER A 201 25.21 1.95 -13.99
N ASN A 202 25.96 0.94 -13.52
CA ASN A 202 26.75 0.10 -14.41
C ASN A 202 25.88 -0.62 -15.46
N GLU A 203 24.66 -1.02 -15.10
CA GLU A 203 23.74 -1.67 -16.03
C GLU A 203 23.42 -0.77 -17.23
N VAL A 204 22.97 0.46 -16.97
CA VAL A 204 22.66 1.45 -18.02
C VAL A 204 23.91 1.79 -18.83
N HIS A 205 25.07 1.87 -18.20
CA HIS A 205 26.35 2.05 -18.89
C HIS A 205 26.59 0.93 -19.93
N GLN A 206 26.40 -0.34 -19.54
CA GLN A 206 26.56 -1.47 -20.45
C GLN A 206 25.52 -1.46 -21.58
N GLN A 207 24.28 -1.04 -21.30
CA GLN A 207 23.25 -0.89 -22.34
C GLN A 207 23.67 0.13 -23.41
N ILE A 208 24.08 1.34 -22.99
CA ILE A 208 24.53 2.40 -23.90
C ILE A 208 25.76 1.94 -24.69
N ARG A 209 26.73 1.28 -24.02
CA ARG A 209 27.94 0.76 -24.65
C ARG A 209 27.64 -0.31 -25.70
N THR A 210 26.72 -1.23 -25.40
CA THR A 210 26.31 -2.29 -26.31
C THR A 210 25.62 -1.71 -27.55
N MET A 211 24.71 -0.76 -27.35
CA MET A 211 24.04 -0.07 -28.44
C MET A 211 25.05 0.66 -29.35
N LYS A 212 26.03 1.37 -28.76
CA LYS A 212 27.09 2.04 -29.50
C LYS A 212 27.89 1.07 -30.38
N LYS A 213 28.26 -0.10 -29.85
CA LYS A 213 28.98 -1.14 -30.59
C LYS A 213 28.16 -1.76 -31.73
N ASN A 214 26.84 -1.81 -31.58
CA ASN A 214 25.92 -2.36 -32.59
C ASN A 214 25.65 -1.38 -33.74
N SER A 215 25.78 -0.06 -33.50
CA SER A 215 25.57 0.97 -34.53
C SER A 215 26.75 1.14 -35.51
N VAL A 216 27.86 0.43 -35.31
CA VAL A 216 29.10 0.57 -36.08
C VAL A 216 29.39 -0.71 -36.88
N SER A 217 29.87 -0.54 -38.12
CA SER A 217 30.23 -1.64 -39.01
C SER A 217 31.28 -2.58 -38.37
N PRO A 218 31.24 -3.90 -38.65
CA PRO A 218 32.15 -4.88 -38.06
C PRO A 218 33.65 -4.53 -38.16
N ASN A 219 34.04 -3.87 -39.26
CA ASN A 219 35.43 -3.51 -39.56
C ASN A 219 35.98 -2.35 -38.71
N ASP A 220 35.11 -1.53 -38.11
CA ASP A 220 35.50 -0.36 -37.32
C ASP A 220 35.41 -0.61 -35.79
N LYS A 221 35.00 -1.83 -35.38
CA LYS A 221 34.75 -2.18 -33.96
C LYS A 221 35.98 -2.11 -33.08
N GLU A 222 37.18 -2.33 -33.63
CA GLU A 222 38.44 -2.28 -32.88
C GLU A 222 38.93 -0.84 -32.61
N ASN A 223 38.43 0.16 -33.35
CA ASN A 223 38.82 1.58 -33.21
C ASN A 223 37.77 2.44 -32.50
N ILE A 224 36.72 1.84 -31.91
CA ILE A 224 35.66 2.61 -31.24
C ILE A 224 36.21 3.20 -29.94
N ASN A 225 36.12 4.52 -29.81
CA ASN A 225 36.36 5.21 -28.54
C ASN A 225 35.39 4.70 -27.47
N ASP A 226 35.93 4.10 -26.41
CA ASP A 226 35.19 3.56 -25.27
C ASP A 226 34.48 4.65 -24.44
N ARG A 227 34.85 5.94 -24.62
CA ARG A 227 34.15 7.05 -23.97
C ARG A 227 32.72 7.18 -24.50
N ILE A 228 31.76 7.17 -23.59
CA ILE A 228 30.36 7.50 -23.88
C ILE A 228 30.21 9.01 -24.01
N THR A 229 29.54 9.44 -25.08
CA THR A 229 29.24 10.84 -25.35
C THR A 229 27.77 11.13 -25.11
N LEU A 230 27.40 12.41 -24.99
CA LEU A 230 25.99 12.78 -24.84
C LEU A 230 25.11 12.32 -26.03
N THR A 231 25.66 12.26 -27.24
CA THR A 231 24.96 11.72 -28.42
C THR A 231 24.60 10.25 -28.23
N ASP A 232 25.47 9.47 -27.57
CA ASP A 232 25.22 8.06 -27.28
C ASP A 232 24.10 7.89 -26.25
N ILE A 233 24.08 8.76 -25.21
CA ILE A 233 23.00 8.79 -24.20
C ILE A 233 21.66 9.13 -24.86
N LEU A 234 21.61 10.18 -25.68
CA LEU A 234 20.37 10.58 -26.35
C LEU A 234 19.88 9.46 -27.27
N ARG A 235 20.75 8.83 -28.06
CA ARG A 235 20.35 7.70 -28.90
C ARG A 235 19.72 6.57 -28.09
N TRP A 236 20.28 6.23 -26.94
CA TRP A 236 19.73 5.20 -26.05
C TRP A 236 18.36 5.58 -25.50
N VAL A 237 18.19 6.84 -25.09
CA VAL A 237 16.90 7.35 -24.62
C VAL A 237 15.84 7.37 -25.73
N TYR A 238 16.23 7.66 -26.98
CA TYR A 238 15.34 7.56 -28.14
C TYR A 238 14.92 6.12 -28.43
N GLU A 239 15.85 5.16 -28.34
CA GLU A 239 15.56 3.73 -28.51
C GLU A 239 14.57 3.26 -27.43
N ASN A 240 14.79 3.63 -26.17
CA ASN A 240 13.85 3.35 -25.08
C ASN A 240 12.48 3.95 -25.36
N THR A 241 12.42 5.19 -25.85
CA THR A 241 11.16 5.87 -26.19
C THR A 241 10.40 5.11 -27.27
N GLN A 242 11.10 4.69 -28.33
CA GLN A 242 10.50 3.84 -29.36
C GLN A 242 9.96 2.58 -28.70
N GLN A 243 10.81 1.82 -28.01
CA GLN A 243 10.43 0.57 -27.36
C GLN A 243 9.20 0.72 -26.44
N THR A 244 9.14 1.76 -25.61
CA THR A 244 7.98 2.08 -24.76
C THR A 244 6.73 2.38 -25.59
N THR A 245 6.84 3.17 -26.66
CA THR A 245 5.71 3.44 -27.56
C THR A 245 5.24 2.16 -28.24
N TRP A 246 6.15 1.28 -28.65
CA TRP A 246 5.84 -0.04 -29.23
C TRP A 246 5.13 -0.95 -28.23
N ASP A 247 5.59 -1.01 -26.98
CA ASP A 247 4.95 -1.78 -25.92
C ASP A 247 3.55 -1.22 -25.62
N GLY A 248 3.41 0.11 -25.63
CA GLY A 248 2.14 0.81 -25.47
C GLY A 248 1.14 0.58 -26.61
N LEU A 249 1.59 0.37 -27.86
CA LEU A 249 0.69 0.15 -29.01
C LEU A 249 -0.17 -1.09 -28.83
N HIS A 250 0.36 -2.14 -28.20
CA HIS A 250 -0.39 -3.36 -27.91
C HIS A 250 -1.51 -3.13 -26.89
N LEU A 251 -1.21 -2.43 -25.79
CA LEU A 251 -2.20 -2.03 -24.78
C LEU A 251 -3.27 -1.12 -25.38
N TRP A 252 -2.84 -0.10 -26.14
CA TRP A 252 -3.72 0.83 -26.85
C TRP A 252 -4.67 0.11 -27.81
N ALA A 253 -4.16 -0.82 -28.63
CA ALA A 253 -4.97 -1.59 -29.56
C ALA A 253 -5.98 -2.47 -28.83
N THR A 254 -5.58 -3.13 -27.74
CA THR A 254 -6.50 -3.97 -26.97
C THR A 254 -7.57 -3.12 -26.27
N GLN A 255 -7.19 -2.00 -25.65
CA GLN A 255 -8.12 -1.07 -25.01
C GLN A 255 -9.13 -0.48 -26.02
N SER A 256 -8.74 -0.36 -27.29
CA SER A 256 -9.66 0.06 -28.34
C SER A 256 -10.83 -0.91 -28.53
N LEU A 257 -10.67 -2.22 -28.26
CA LEU A 257 -11.75 -3.20 -28.33
C LEU A 257 -12.78 -2.94 -27.24
N SER A 258 -12.34 -2.74 -26.00
CA SER A 258 -13.20 -2.37 -24.88
C SER A 258 -13.93 -1.05 -25.14
N PHE A 259 -13.24 -0.06 -25.72
CA PHE A 259 -13.88 1.19 -26.12
C PHE A 259 -14.94 0.99 -27.22
N GLN A 260 -14.64 0.20 -28.25
CA GLN A 260 -15.59 -0.13 -29.33
C GLN A 260 -16.85 -0.82 -28.78
N ARG A 261 -16.69 -1.75 -27.85
CA ARG A 261 -17.81 -2.43 -27.20
C ARG A 261 -18.70 -1.44 -26.46
N LYS A 262 -18.11 -0.60 -25.62
CA LYS A 262 -18.82 0.42 -24.84
C LYS A 262 -19.54 1.41 -25.76
N ILE A 263 -18.87 1.98 -26.76
CA ILE A 263 -19.49 2.98 -27.65
C ILE A 263 -20.63 2.38 -28.47
N THR A 264 -20.54 1.13 -28.91
CA THR A 264 -21.65 0.47 -29.61
C THR A 264 -22.81 0.19 -28.66
N ALA A 265 -22.55 -0.30 -27.44
CA ALA A 265 -23.59 -0.46 -26.42
C ALA A 265 -24.37 0.85 -26.20
N PHE A 266 -23.65 1.97 -26.10
CA PHE A 266 -24.26 3.30 -26.00
C PHE A 266 -25.03 3.73 -27.26
N ARG A 267 -24.55 3.40 -28.48
CA ARG A 267 -25.21 3.76 -29.76
C ARG A 267 -26.46 2.93 -30.05
N ASN A 268 -26.51 1.69 -29.58
CA ASN A 268 -27.66 0.80 -29.75
C ASN A 268 -28.88 1.23 -28.91
N ILE A 269 -28.70 2.21 -28.02
CA ILE A 269 -29.79 2.80 -27.25
C ILE A 269 -30.43 3.92 -28.06
N ASP A 270 -31.75 3.87 -28.21
CA ASP A 270 -32.49 4.98 -28.80
C ASP A 270 -32.71 6.08 -27.74
N TRP A 271 -31.82 7.08 -27.76
CA TRP A 271 -31.88 8.25 -26.87
C TRP A 271 -32.99 9.24 -27.22
N LYS A 272 -33.82 8.98 -28.25
CA LYS A 272 -34.84 9.94 -28.71
C LYS A 272 -36.14 9.93 -27.91
N GLU A 273 -36.39 8.92 -27.08
CA GLU A 273 -37.49 8.96 -26.10
C GLU A 273 -37.07 9.82 -24.89
N LYS A 274 -37.22 11.14 -25.01
CA LYS A 274 -36.80 12.16 -24.01
C LYS A 274 -37.52 12.09 -22.65
N GLU A 275 -38.29 11.05 -22.36
CA GLU A 275 -39.01 10.86 -21.09
C GLU A 275 -38.83 9.45 -20.48
N THR A 276 -37.94 8.61 -21.01
CA THR A 276 -37.62 7.35 -20.32
C THR A 276 -36.68 7.63 -19.15
N PHE A 277 -37.25 7.66 -17.94
CA PHE A 277 -36.50 7.39 -16.71
C PHE A 277 -35.59 6.18 -16.95
N TYR A 278 -34.35 6.24 -16.46
CA TYR A 278 -33.40 5.12 -16.51
C TYR A 278 -34.07 3.85 -15.97
N THR A 279 -34.59 3.00 -16.85
CA THR A 279 -35.20 1.74 -16.43
C THR A 279 -34.10 0.76 -16.08
N ASN A 280 -34.34 -0.08 -15.08
CA ASN A 280 -33.41 -1.15 -14.71
C ASN A 280 -33.04 -2.01 -15.93
N THR A 281 -33.97 -2.23 -16.85
CA THR A 281 -33.75 -2.99 -18.09
C THR A 281 -32.76 -2.33 -19.06
N ILE A 282 -32.78 -1.00 -19.22
CA ILE A 282 -31.78 -0.29 -20.05
C ILE A 282 -30.40 -0.42 -19.39
N MET A 283 -30.33 -0.24 -18.07
CA MET A 283 -29.07 -0.37 -17.33
C MET A 283 -28.51 -1.80 -17.35
N GLU A 284 -29.36 -2.82 -17.22
CA GLU A 284 -29.00 -4.23 -17.36
C GLU A 284 -28.49 -4.54 -18.77
N ASN A 285 -29.11 -3.96 -19.81
CA ASN A 285 -28.65 -4.12 -21.18
C ASN A 285 -27.30 -3.43 -21.44
N ILE A 286 -27.10 -2.19 -20.98
CA ILE A 286 -25.80 -1.49 -21.07
C ILE A 286 -24.74 -2.29 -20.32
N SER A 287 -25.05 -2.71 -19.09
CA SER A 287 -24.16 -3.50 -18.25
C SER A 287 -23.73 -4.75 -19.00
N ARG A 288 -24.68 -5.56 -19.47
CA ARG A 288 -24.39 -6.80 -20.21
C ARG A 288 -23.50 -6.60 -21.43
N GLU A 289 -23.70 -5.53 -22.20
CA GLU A 289 -22.90 -5.24 -23.40
C GLU A 289 -21.52 -4.61 -23.07
N CYS A 290 -21.41 -3.89 -21.95
CA CYS A 290 -20.17 -3.25 -21.49
C CYS A 290 -19.28 -4.16 -20.62
N LEU A 291 -19.85 -5.22 -20.02
CA LEU A 291 -19.16 -6.12 -19.10
C LEU A 291 -18.07 -6.92 -19.82
N GLU A 292 -16.86 -6.89 -19.28
CA GLU A 292 -15.78 -7.77 -19.73
C GLU A 292 -15.73 -9.01 -18.83
N ALA A 293 -15.25 -10.14 -19.36
CA ALA A 293 -15.07 -11.32 -18.53
C ALA A 293 -13.90 -11.07 -17.58
N GLU A 294 -14.20 -10.67 -16.35
CA GLU A 294 -13.21 -10.41 -15.29
C GLU A 294 -12.57 -11.73 -14.78
N VAL A 295 -13.31 -12.84 -14.86
CA VAL A 295 -12.83 -14.17 -14.49
C VAL A 295 -12.51 -14.98 -15.74
N LEU A 296 -11.23 -15.20 -15.98
CA LEU A 296 -10.74 -16.08 -17.05
C LEU A 296 -10.46 -17.49 -16.49
N GLU A 297 -10.90 -18.54 -17.18
CA GLU A 297 -10.59 -19.91 -16.78
C GLU A 297 -9.07 -20.18 -16.82
N LEU A 298 -8.50 -20.82 -15.80
CA LEU A 298 -7.09 -21.25 -15.81
C LEU A 298 -6.71 -22.04 -17.08
N LYS A 299 -7.66 -22.82 -17.63
CA LYS A 299 -7.45 -23.57 -18.87
C LYS A 299 -7.34 -22.67 -20.11
N SER A 300 -8.06 -21.55 -20.18
CA SER A 300 -7.90 -20.62 -21.30
C SER A 300 -6.58 -19.84 -21.21
N MET A 301 -6.12 -19.58 -19.97
CA MET A 301 -4.89 -18.83 -19.71
C MET A 301 -3.61 -19.69 -19.75
N TYR A 302 -3.66 -20.96 -19.35
CA TYR A 302 -2.47 -21.84 -19.27
C TYR A 302 -2.57 -23.13 -20.09
N GLY A 303 -3.76 -23.48 -20.59
CA GLY A 303 -4.02 -24.71 -21.35
C GLY A 303 -3.79 -24.59 -22.86
N VAL A 304 -3.43 -23.40 -23.36
CA VAL A 304 -3.13 -23.14 -24.78
C VAL A 304 -1.62 -22.90 -24.93
N PRO A 305 -0.94 -23.49 -25.94
CA PRO A 305 0.47 -23.23 -26.18
C PRO A 305 0.76 -21.74 -26.36
N LYS A 306 1.71 -21.23 -25.58
CA LYS A 306 2.20 -19.86 -25.67
C LYS A 306 2.87 -19.66 -27.03
N THR A 307 2.23 -18.90 -27.92
CA THR A 307 2.74 -18.60 -29.26
C THR A 307 3.13 -17.13 -29.37
N PHE A 308 4.22 -16.87 -30.10
CA PHE A 308 4.65 -15.53 -30.45
C PHE A 308 3.91 -15.07 -31.70
N GLN A 309 3.05 -14.06 -31.56
CA GLN A 309 2.26 -13.47 -32.63
C GLN A 309 2.51 -11.97 -32.73
N THR A 310 2.30 -11.40 -33.91
CA THR A 310 2.42 -9.93 -34.06
C THR A 310 1.30 -9.24 -33.31
N ILE A 311 1.51 -7.98 -32.91
CA ILE A 311 0.48 -7.16 -32.25
C ILE A 311 -0.80 -7.10 -33.11
N PHE A 312 -0.63 -6.98 -34.43
CA PHE A 312 -1.73 -6.97 -35.39
C PHE A 312 -2.52 -8.28 -35.38
N ASP A 313 -1.84 -9.43 -35.37
CA ASP A 313 -2.50 -10.74 -35.36
C ASP A 313 -3.28 -10.96 -34.06
N ILE A 314 -2.68 -10.59 -32.92
CA ILE A 314 -3.31 -10.68 -31.59
C ILE A 314 -4.58 -9.82 -31.57
N TYR A 315 -4.48 -8.55 -31.97
CA TYR A 315 -5.62 -7.64 -32.06
C TYR A 315 -6.71 -8.18 -33.00
N SER A 316 -6.33 -8.63 -34.19
CA SER A 316 -7.26 -9.15 -35.21
C SER A 316 -7.98 -10.42 -34.75
N ALA A 317 -7.29 -11.31 -34.04
CA ALA A 317 -7.90 -12.49 -33.44
C ALA A 317 -8.91 -12.11 -32.36
N ARG A 318 -8.52 -11.22 -31.43
CA ARG A 318 -9.42 -10.72 -30.36
C ARG A 318 -10.65 -10.02 -30.93
N TYR A 319 -10.49 -9.20 -31.97
CA TYR A 319 -11.60 -8.55 -32.68
C TYR A 319 -12.58 -9.56 -33.29
N LYS A 320 -12.08 -10.62 -33.95
CA LYS A 320 -12.93 -11.68 -34.51
C LYS A 320 -13.69 -12.47 -33.44
N HIS A 321 -13.09 -12.66 -32.28
CA HIS A 321 -13.71 -13.35 -31.15
C HIS A 321 -14.67 -12.46 -30.35
N SER A 322 -14.57 -11.13 -30.47
CA SER A 322 -15.55 -10.24 -29.87
C SER A 322 -16.87 -10.36 -30.65
N ASN A 323 -17.85 -11.05 -30.07
CA ASN A 323 -19.21 -11.24 -30.62
C ASN A 323 -20.04 -9.95 -30.72
N VAL A 324 -19.44 -8.78 -30.50
CA VAL A 324 -20.13 -7.50 -30.36
C VAL A 324 -20.06 -6.74 -31.69
N SER A 325 -21.14 -6.03 -32.03
CA SER A 325 -21.19 -5.06 -33.14
C SER A 325 -20.11 -4.00 -32.94
N SER A 326 -18.90 -4.25 -33.41
CA SER A 326 -17.76 -3.37 -33.22
C SER A 326 -17.75 -2.26 -34.28
N SER A 327 -17.22 -1.10 -33.93
CA SER A 327 -17.17 0.03 -34.86
C SER A 327 -16.13 -0.25 -35.96
N VAL A 328 -16.62 -0.54 -37.17
CA VAL A 328 -15.78 -0.80 -38.35
C VAL A 328 -14.75 0.31 -38.58
N GLU A 329 -15.15 1.57 -38.44
CA GLU A 329 -14.27 2.74 -38.59
C GLU A 329 -13.10 2.72 -37.59
N ILE A 330 -13.38 2.46 -36.30
CA ILE A 330 -12.33 2.39 -35.28
C ILE A 330 -11.43 1.18 -35.57
N HIS A 331 -12.01 0.03 -35.92
CA HIS A 331 -11.24 -1.15 -36.26
C HIS A 331 -10.28 -0.91 -37.43
N GLU A 332 -10.74 -0.32 -38.52
CA GLU A 332 -9.92 0.01 -39.68
C GLU A 332 -8.78 0.98 -39.32
N ALA A 333 -9.07 1.99 -38.49
CA ALA A 333 -8.06 2.93 -38.02
C ALA A 333 -6.99 2.29 -37.12
N VAL A 334 -7.39 1.39 -36.20
CA VAL A 334 -6.45 0.61 -35.37
C VAL A 334 -5.61 -0.31 -36.24
N SER A 335 -6.25 -1.08 -37.11
CA SER A 335 -5.61 -2.03 -38.03
C SER A 335 -4.58 -1.32 -38.91
N LYS A 336 -4.93 -0.15 -39.46
CA LYS A 336 -4.00 0.67 -40.25
C LYS A 336 -2.81 1.15 -39.40
N ARG A 337 -3.05 1.68 -38.20
CA ARG A 337 -1.95 2.16 -37.34
C ARG A 337 -1.02 1.02 -36.91
N LEU A 338 -1.57 -0.15 -36.62
CA LEU A 338 -0.77 -1.35 -36.32
C LEU A 338 -0.01 -1.86 -37.55
N TYR A 339 -0.56 -1.72 -38.75
CA TYR A 339 0.17 -2.04 -39.98
C TYR A 339 1.33 -1.05 -40.22
N ASP A 340 1.07 0.25 -40.05
CA ASP A 340 2.05 1.31 -40.31
C ASP A 340 3.18 1.34 -39.25
N TYR A 341 2.85 1.06 -37.97
CA TYR A 341 3.76 1.25 -36.82
C TYR A 341 3.89 0.05 -35.88
N GLY A 342 3.14 -1.04 -36.09
CA GLY A 342 3.16 -2.24 -35.23
C GLY A 342 4.13 -3.33 -35.70
N GLY A 343 4.77 -3.15 -36.86
CA GLY A 343 5.97 -3.86 -37.31
C GLY A 343 5.92 -5.39 -37.23
N SER A 344 7.10 -6.01 -37.03
CA SER A 344 7.28 -7.47 -36.94
C SER A 344 7.44 -7.96 -35.50
N LYS A 345 7.27 -7.08 -34.51
CA LYS A 345 7.47 -7.40 -33.10
C LYS A 345 6.42 -8.41 -32.65
N LYS A 346 6.89 -9.49 -32.05
CA LYS A 346 6.03 -10.56 -31.57
C LYS A 346 5.93 -10.51 -30.05
N LEU A 347 4.72 -10.64 -29.55
CA LEU A 347 4.43 -10.79 -28.14
C LEU A 347 3.85 -12.18 -27.90
N LEU A 348 3.98 -12.64 -26.66
CA LEU A 348 3.23 -13.79 -26.20
C LEU A 348 1.76 -13.38 -26.09
N THR A 349 0.87 -14.13 -26.72
CA THR A 349 -0.57 -13.81 -26.82
C THR A 349 -1.26 -13.61 -25.45
N GLN A 350 -0.72 -14.17 -24.37
CA GLN A 350 -1.28 -14.18 -23.00
C GLN A 350 -0.62 -13.18 -22.03
N LEU A 351 0.42 -12.45 -22.43
CA LEU A 351 1.14 -11.52 -21.52
C LEU A 351 0.23 -10.43 -20.92
N LEU A 352 -0.78 -9.99 -21.70
CA LEU A 352 -1.72 -8.98 -21.24
C LEU A 352 -2.72 -9.52 -20.22
N ASP A 353 -3.11 -10.79 -20.38
CA ASP A 353 -4.07 -11.45 -19.50
C ASP A 353 -3.40 -11.70 -18.13
N GLU A 354 -2.10 -12.02 -18.12
CA GLU A 354 -1.29 -12.16 -16.90
C GLU A 354 -1.04 -10.81 -16.17
N GLU A 355 -0.85 -9.70 -16.89
CA GLU A 355 -0.69 -8.37 -16.26
C GLU A 355 -2.04 -7.82 -15.77
N GLN A 356 -3.11 -7.96 -16.55
CA GLN A 356 -4.47 -7.61 -16.10
C GLN A 356 -4.85 -8.40 -14.84
N GLN A 357 -4.49 -9.70 -14.76
CA GLN A 357 -4.74 -10.51 -13.57
C GLN A 357 -3.99 -9.96 -12.35
N ARG A 358 -2.71 -9.59 -12.48
CA ARG A 358 -1.93 -9.01 -11.37
C ARG A 358 -2.50 -7.68 -10.87
N GLU A 359 -3.15 -6.91 -11.74
CA GLU A 359 -3.85 -5.69 -11.35
C GLU A 359 -5.19 -6.01 -10.69
N LEU A 360 -6.01 -6.89 -11.29
CA LEU A 360 -7.31 -7.33 -10.77
C LEU A 360 -7.20 -8.01 -9.41
N GLU A 361 -6.23 -8.90 -9.21
CA GLU A 361 -5.99 -9.56 -7.92
C GLU A 361 -5.71 -8.53 -6.82
N ARG A 362 -4.88 -7.52 -7.12
CA ARG A 362 -4.54 -6.45 -6.19
C ARG A 362 -5.76 -5.57 -5.87
N GLU A 363 -6.57 -5.28 -6.88
CA GLU A 363 -7.84 -4.55 -6.70
C GLU A 363 -8.84 -5.35 -5.88
N GLN A 364 -8.99 -6.65 -6.16
CA GLN A 364 -9.88 -7.54 -5.43
C GLN A 364 -9.47 -7.69 -3.96
N GLU A 365 -8.17 -7.84 -3.67
CA GLU A 365 -7.66 -7.86 -2.29
C GLU A 365 -8.01 -6.54 -1.55
N LEU A 366 -7.83 -5.39 -2.20
CA LEU A 366 -8.16 -4.07 -1.65
C LEU A 366 -9.69 -3.83 -1.51
N GLU A 367 -10.50 -4.37 -2.41
CA GLU A 367 -11.96 -4.27 -2.37
C GLU A 367 -12.59 -5.25 -1.36
N GLU A 368 -12.07 -6.47 -1.23
CA GLU A 368 -12.48 -7.44 -0.21
C GLU A 368 -12.22 -6.90 1.20
N GLU A 369 -11.11 -6.19 1.43
CA GLU A 369 -10.86 -5.47 2.68
C GLU A 369 -11.92 -4.37 2.96
N ARG A 370 -12.54 -3.80 1.91
CA ARG A 370 -13.55 -2.73 2.02
C ARG A 370 -14.99 -3.23 2.07
N GLN A 371 -15.32 -4.33 1.39
CA GLN A 371 -16.67 -4.88 1.30
C GLN A 371 -16.96 -5.91 2.41
N GLN A 372 -16.56 -5.64 3.65
CA GLN A 372 -17.08 -6.42 4.77
C GLN A 372 -18.60 -6.16 4.89
N LYS A 373 -19.41 -7.11 4.43
CA LYS A 373 -20.88 -7.04 4.48
C LYS A 373 -21.32 -6.90 5.94
N ARG A 374 -21.72 -5.68 6.32
CA ARG A 374 -22.16 -5.40 7.69
C ARG A 374 -23.48 -6.14 7.98
N PRO A 375 -23.67 -6.64 9.20
CA PRO A 375 -24.95 -7.20 9.61
C PRO A 375 -26.08 -6.16 9.47
N PRO A 376 -27.34 -6.60 9.35
CA PRO A 376 -28.47 -5.69 9.26
C PRO A 376 -28.56 -4.75 10.47
N SER A 377 -29.20 -3.60 10.28
CA SER A 377 -29.40 -2.62 11.35
C SER A 377 -30.38 -3.17 12.39
N VAL A 378 -29.92 -3.27 13.64
CA VAL A 378 -30.71 -3.76 14.79
C VAL A 378 -30.79 -2.73 15.90
N ARG A 379 -31.76 -2.87 16.82
CA ARG A 379 -31.92 -1.99 17.97
C ARG A 379 -31.06 -2.47 19.15
N PRO A 380 -30.17 -1.62 19.71
CA PRO A 380 -29.38 -1.99 20.88
C PRO A 380 -30.22 -2.01 22.16
N TYR A 381 -29.81 -2.78 23.17
CA TYR A 381 -30.38 -2.66 24.52
C TYR A 381 -30.00 -1.33 25.18
N GLU A 382 -30.90 -0.78 25.99
CA GLU A 382 -30.53 0.32 26.89
C GLU A 382 -29.68 -0.22 28.05
N PRO A 383 -28.50 0.36 28.30
CA PRO A 383 -27.60 -0.15 29.32
C PRO A 383 -28.12 0.11 30.73
N GLN A 384 -28.00 -0.87 31.61
CA GLN A 384 -28.47 -0.80 33.00
C GLN A 384 -27.36 -1.16 33.98
N LEU A 385 -27.15 -0.33 35.01
CA LEU A 385 -26.18 -0.61 36.05
C LEU A 385 -26.84 -1.30 37.25
N HIS A 386 -26.64 -2.61 37.37
CA HIS A 386 -27.12 -3.42 38.49
C HIS A 386 -26.46 -3.03 39.83
N ASN A 387 -27.20 -3.16 40.93
CA ASN A 387 -26.68 -2.80 42.26
C ASN A 387 -25.63 -3.80 42.76
N GLU A 388 -25.69 -5.04 42.29
CA GLU A 388 -24.75 -6.11 42.54
C GLU A 388 -23.36 -5.77 41.99
N ILE A 389 -23.28 -5.11 40.83
CA ILE A 389 -22.01 -4.59 40.27
C ILE A 389 -21.40 -3.54 41.19
N LYS A 390 -22.24 -2.67 41.78
CA LYS A 390 -21.79 -1.68 42.75
C LYS A 390 -21.29 -2.33 44.03
N ALA A 391 -21.91 -3.43 44.45
CA ALA A 391 -21.53 -4.19 45.63
C ALA A 391 -20.20 -4.94 45.46
N LEU A 392 -19.75 -5.23 44.23
CA LEU A 392 -18.39 -5.77 43.99
C LEU A 392 -17.27 -4.81 44.42
N CYS A 393 -17.57 -3.51 44.52
CA CYS A 393 -16.63 -2.51 45.02
C CYS A 393 -16.53 -2.48 46.56
N ASP A 394 -17.34 -3.27 47.28
CA ASP A 394 -17.24 -3.39 48.74
C ASP A 394 -16.16 -4.41 49.13
N MET A 395 -14.99 -3.88 49.51
CA MET A 395 -13.83 -4.68 49.90
C MET A 395 -13.95 -5.25 51.32
N HIS A 396 -14.73 -4.62 52.20
CA HIS A 396 -14.84 -5.00 53.61
C HIS A 396 -16.06 -5.87 53.90
N GLY A 397 -17.05 -5.87 53.02
CA GLY A 397 -18.23 -6.73 53.13
C GLY A 397 -17.91 -8.23 52.95
N PRO A 398 -18.89 -9.11 53.21
CA PRO A 398 -18.78 -10.52 52.82
C PRO A 398 -18.65 -10.66 51.30
N MET A 399 -17.92 -11.68 50.85
CA MET A 399 -17.77 -11.95 49.41
C MET A 399 -19.13 -12.31 48.82
N LEU A 400 -19.46 -11.69 47.68
CA LEU A 400 -20.68 -12.03 46.96
C LEU A 400 -20.55 -13.42 46.36
N ASN A 401 -21.56 -14.25 46.57
CA ASN A 401 -21.65 -15.55 45.92
C ASN A 401 -22.27 -15.35 44.52
N LEU A 402 -21.41 -15.24 43.50
CA LEU A 402 -21.80 -14.95 42.12
C LEU A 402 -22.80 -15.97 41.55
N SER A 403 -22.69 -17.25 41.93
CA SER A 403 -23.59 -18.30 41.45
C SER A 403 -25.01 -18.20 41.99
N LYS A 404 -25.24 -17.46 43.08
CA LYS A 404 -26.58 -17.16 43.60
C LYS A 404 -27.22 -15.93 42.95
N LEU A 405 -26.43 -15.11 42.27
CA LEU A 405 -26.83 -13.85 41.65
C LEU A 405 -26.98 -14.02 40.13
N THR A 406 -27.71 -15.06 39.72
CA THR A 406 -27.85 -15.50 38.31
C THR A 406 -28.53 -14.47 37.40
N SER A 407 -29.23 -13.47 37.97
CA SER A 407 -29.81 -12.37 37.21
C SER A 407 -28.77 -11.33 36.75
N VAL A 408 -27.56 -11.35 37.29
CA VAL A 408 -26.50 -10.37 36.98
C VAL A 408 -25.23 -11.05 36.50
N PHE A 409 -24.87 -12.20 37.06
CA PHE A 409 -23.66 -12.93 36.70
C PHE A 409 -24.02 -14.27 36.06
N CYS A 410 -23.33 -14.60 34.98
CA CYS A 410 -23.44 -15.88 34.32
C CYS A 410 -22.06 -16.45 33.98
N PRO A 411 -21.94 -17.77 33.82
CA PRO A 411 -20.69 -18.40 33.37
C PRO A 411 -20.23 -17.83 32.03
N ILE A 412 -18.93 -17.83 31.77
CA ILE A 412 -18.36 -17.23 30.55
C ILE A 412 -18.94 -17.80 29.24
N ALA A 413 -19.29 -19.08 29.22
CA ALA A 413 -19.89 -19.76 28.07
C ALA A 413 -21.23 -19.15 27.65
N ASP A 414 -21.96 -18.53 28.59
CA ASP A 414 -23.25 -17.90 28.32
C ASP A 414 -23.13 -16.66 27.42
N ALA A 415 -21.91 -16.13 27.22
CA ALA A 415 -21.65 -15.05 26.26
C ALA A 415 -21.98 -15.48 24.83
N PHE A 416 -21.92 -16.79 24.57
CA PHE A 416 -22.22 -17.37 23.27
C PHE A 416 -23.69 -17.75 23.12
N LEU A 417 -24.54 -17.62 24.15
CA LEU A 417 -25.97 -17.93 24.01
C LEU A 417 -26.59 -17.15 22.84
N GLY A 418 -27.18 -17.85 21.87
CA GLY A 418 -27.76 -17.23 20.66
C GLY A 418 -26.78 -17.07 19.49
N THR A 419 -25.53 -17.52 19.63
CA THR A 419 -24.55 -17.67 18.54
C THR A 419 -24.59 -19.08 17.95
N THR A 420 -24.05 -19.25 16.75
CA THR A 420 -23.82 -20.55 16.14
C THR A 420 -22.77 -21.37 16.90
N PHE A 421 -21.83 -20.72 17.58
CA PHE A 421 -20.74 -21.37 18.33
C PHE A 421 -21.19 -22.02 19.65
N TYR A 422 -22.31 -21.59 20.24
CA TYR A 422 -22.76 -22.10 21.55
C TYR A 422 -22.86 -23.62 21.64
N ARG A 423 -23.26 -24.28 20.55
CA ARG A 423 -23.41 -25.75 20.51
C ARG A 423 -22.06 -26.48 20.62
N GLU A 424 -21.01 -25.85 20.11
CA GLU A 424 -19.66 -26.39 20.06
C GLU A 424 -18.80 -25.91 21.24
N CYS A 425 -19.22 -24.88 21.97
CA CYS A 425 -18.39 -24.22 22.99
C CYS A 425 -18.19 -25.03 24.29
N GLN A 426 -18.80 -26.21 24.41
CA GLN A 426 -18.72 -27.13 25.57
C GLN A 426 -18.73 -26.39 26.93
N PRO A 427 -19.90 -25.92 27.41
CA PRO A 427 -19.99 -25.01 28.57
C PRO A 427 -19.32 -25.50 29.86
N HIS A 428 -19.21 -26.82 30.05
CA HIS A 428 -18.59 -27.43 31.24
C HIS A 428 -17.06 -27.44 31.21
N CYS A 429 -16.43 -27.16 30.07
CA CYS A 429 -14.97 -27.14 29.90
C CYS A 429 -14.34 -25.80 30.30
N TRP A 430 -15.15 -24.76 30.50
CA TRP A 430 -14.67 -23.45 30.92
C TRP A 430 -14.37 -23.41 32.43
N GLN A 431 -13.37 -22.60 32.81
CA GLN A 431 -12.98 -22.43 34.21
C GLN A 431 -14.13 -21.83 35.04
N GLN A 432 -14.38 -22.40 36.23
CA GLN A 432 -15.53 -22.04 37.08
C GLN A 432 -15.44 -20.62 37.68
N ASN A 433 -14.26 -20.02 37.66
CA ASN A 433 -14.02 -18.67 38.17
C ASN A 433 -14.14 -17.59 37.07
N LEU A 434 -14.48 -17.95 35.84
CA LEU A 434 -14.71 -17.02 34.73
C LEU A 434 -16.21 -16.73 34.58
N TRP A 435 -16.54 -15.45 34.68
CA TRP A 435 -17.91 -14.95 34.64
C TRP A 435 -18.04 -13.83 33.62
N ILE A 436 -19.27 -13.59 33.20
CA ILE A 436 -19.67 -12.37 32.48
C ILE A 436 -20.85 -11.72 33.21
N THR A 437 -21.05 -10.42 32.97
CA THR A 437 -22.25 -9.72 33.41
C THR A 437 -23.41 -9.91 32.42
N ASP A 438 -24.64 -9.79 32.90
CA ASP A 438 -25.85 -9.79 32.06
C ASP A 438 -25.80 -8.67 31.00
N GLU A 439 -25.24 -7.51 31.35
CA GLU A 439 -25.01 -6.40 30.42
C GLU A 439 -23.93 -6.69 29.37
N PHE A 440 -22.94 -7.53 29.68
CA PHE A 440 -21.92 -7.93 28.70
C PHE A 440 -22.57 -8.68 27.52
N LYS A 441 -23.46 -9.64 27.82
CA LYS A 441 -24.19 -10.41 26.79
C LYS A 441 -25.36 -9.64 26.15
N ARG A 442 -25.97 -8.69 26.85
CA ARG A 442 -27.10 -7.88 26.32
C ARG A 442 -26.61 -6.80 25.36
N VAL A 443 -26.50 -7.15 24.08
CA VAL A 443 -26.10 -6.20 23.02
C VAL A 443 -27.30 -5.67 22.24
N ILE A 444 -28.24 -6.54 21.81
CA ILE A 444 -29.34 -6.18 20.89
C ILE A 444 -30.69 -6.75 21.34
N GLN A 445 -31.80 -6.08 21.00
CA GLN A 445 -33.17 -6.40 21.45
C GLN A 445 -33.91 -7.48 20.62
N THR A 446 -33.38 -7.93 19.48
CA THR A 446 -34.13 -8.72 18.51
C THR A 446 -34.16 -10.21 18.85
N HIS A 447 -35.35 -10.82 18.73
CA HIS A 447 -35.54 -12.26 18.85
C HIS A 447 -35.50 -12.90 17.45
N GLY A 448 -34.50 -13.74 17.19
CA GLY A 448 -34.45 -14.59 15.98
C GLY A 448 -33.29 -14.32 15.01
N GLU A 449 -32.47 -13.30 15.25
CA GLU A 449 -31.21 -13.12 14.51
C GLU A 449 -30.05 -13.83 15.24
N SER A 450 -29.06 -14.32 14.47
CA SER A 450 -27.83 -14.86 15.07
C SER A 450 -27.06 -13.74 15.76
N LEU A 451 -26.57 -14.00 16.97
CA LEU A 451 -25.73 -13.04 17.71
C LEU A 451 -24.26 -13.07 17.26
N ASP A 452 -23.87 -13.93 16.33
CA ASP A 452 -22.47 -14.03 15.85
C ASP A 452 -21.86 -12.67 15.45
N PRO A 453 -22.56 -11.80 14.68
CA PRO A 453 -22.00 -10.52 14.26
C PRO A 453 -22.04 -9.45 15.36
N PHE A 454 -22.72 -9.73 16.48
CA PHE A 454 -23.04 -8.78 17.53
C PHE A 454 -22.37 -9.12 18.86
N LEU A 455 -21.48 -10.11 18.89
CA LEU A 455 -20.67 -10.42 20.06
C LEU A 455 -19.85 -9.20 20.49
N ARG A 456 -19.88 -8.91 21.78
CA ARG A 456 -19.17 -7.77 22.35
C ARG A 456 -17.67 -8.10 22.43
N PRO A 457 -16.77 -7.18 22.02
CA PRO A 457 -15.34 -7.36 22.23
C PRO A 457 -14.99 -7.53 23.71
N ALA A 458 -14.31 -8.63 24.04
CA ALA A 458 -13.91 -9.04 25.37
C ALA A 458 -12.71 -8.21 25.90
N ARG A 459 -12.96 -6.93 26.25
CA ARG A 459 -11.88 -5.97 26.59
C ARG A 459 -11.71 -5.69 28.08
N TRP A 460 -12.79 -5.61 28.83
CA TRP A 460 -12.75 -5.13 30.22
C TRP A 460 -12.93 -6.29 31.19
N LEU A 461 -11.94 -6.48 32.06
CA LEU A 461 -11.90 -7.53 33.07
C LEU A 461 -11.92 -6.92 34.46
N LEU A 462 -12.91 -7.32 35.26
CA LEU A 462 -12.90 -7.07 36.69
C LEU A 462 -12.36 -8.33 37.37
N ILE A 463 -11.18 -8.22 37.96
CA ILE A 463 -10.64 -9.22 38.88
C ILE A 463 -11.29 -8.94 40.23
N TYR A 464 -12.17 -9.81 40.70
CA TYR A 464 -12.88 -9.66 41.98
C TYR A 464 -12.26 -10.57 43.04
N ARG A 465 -11.81 -9.95 44.13
CA ARG A 465 -11.14 -10.60 45.26
C ARG A 465 -9.97 -11.51 44.91
N ASN A 466 -9.29 -11.27 43.79
CA ASN A 466 -8.24 -12.14 43.24
C ASN A 466 -8.68 -13.61 43.00
N GLU A 467 -9.98 -13.89 43.02
CA GLU A 467 -10.52 -15.25 42.86
C GLU A 467 -11.34 -15.38 41.58
N HIS A 468 -12.13 -14.35 41.25
CA HIS A 468 -13.05 -14.37 40.11
C HIS A 468 -12.63 -13.37 39.03
N ILE A 469 -12.75 -13.78 37.77
CA ILE A 469 -12.54 -12.90 36.61
C ILE A 469 -13.90 -12.67 35.95
N ILE A 470 -14.30 -11.41 35.83
CA ILE A 470 -15.61 -11.04 35.32
C ILE A 470 -15.45 -10.14 34.10
N PHE A 471 -15.93 -10.58 32.93
CA PHE A 471 -16.07 -9.70 31.78
C PHE A 471 -17.25 -8.75 32.00
N VAL A 472 -16.96 -7.45 31.90
CA VAL A 472 -17.95 -6.37 32.09
C VAL A 472 -18.12 -5.59 30.79
N SER A 473 -19.31 -5.04 30.59
CA SER A 473 -19.56 -4.14 29.47
C SER A 473 -18.73 -2.85 29.59
N PRO A 474 -18.40 -2.15 28.48
CA PRO A 474 -17.78 -0.83 28.52
C PRO A 474 -18.55 0.20 29.38
N PHE A 475 -19.88 0.07 29.44
CA PHE A 475 -20.72 0.92 30.27
C PHE A 475 -20.47 0.69 31.77
N GLU A 476 -20.50 -0.57 32.21
CA GLU A 476 -20.15 -0.96 33.59
C GLU A 476 -18.69 -0.62 33.91
N ALA A 477 -17.76 -0.89 32.99
CA ALA A 477 -16.34 -0.59 33.14
C ALA A 477 -16.09 0.90 33.37
N ASN A 478 -16.77 1.78 32.64
CA ASN A 478 -16.65 3.22 32.81
C ASN A 478 -17.09 3.67 34.22
N TRP A 479 -18.18 3.10 34.74
CA TRP A 479 -18.63 3.37 36.10
C TRP A 479 -17.67 2.80 37.17
N LEU A 480 -17.26 1.54 37.01
CA LEU A 480 -16.33 0.84 37.89
C LEU A 480 -14.99 1.58 37.98
N MET A 481 -14.50 2.09 36.85
CA MET A 481 -13.25 2.83 36.77
C MET A 481 -13.26 4.05 37.72
N GLY A 482 -14.32 4.86 37.67
CA GLY A 482 -14.46 6.00 38.57
C GLY A 482 -14.58 5.57 40.04
N ARG A 483 -15.42 4.56 40.32
CA ARG A 483 -15.68 4.11 41.70
C ARG A 483 -14.45 3.48 42.36
N LEU A 484 -13.75 2.61 41.66
CA LEU A 484 -12.55 1.92 42.17
C LEU A 484 -11.41 2.91 42.40
N HIS A 485 -11.23 3.87 41.48
CA HIS A 485 -10.24 4.92 41.64
C HIS A 485 -10.52 5.84 42.84
N ASP A 486 -11.79 6.18 43.10
CA ASP A 486 -12.18 6.96 44.29
C ASP A 486 -11.93 6.20 45.60
N LEU A 487 -12.13 4.88 45.61
CA LEU A 487 -11.86 4.04 46.77
C LEU A 487 -10.36 3.93 47.03
N TYR A 488 -9.57 3.71 45.98
CA TYR A 488 -8.11 3.68 46.06
C TYR A 488 -7.53 4.98 46.65
N ARG A 489 -8.05 6.15 46.27
CA ARG A 489 -7.60 7.44 46.82
C ARG A 489 -7.91 7.64 48.31
N LYS A 490 -8.96 6.98 48.83
CA LYS A 490 -9.42 7.11 50.22
C LYS A 490 -8.83 6.04 51.14
N GLN A 491 -7.96 5.20 50.60
CA GLN A 491 -7.42 4.04 51.26
C GLN A 491 -6.44 4.40 52.39
N SER A 492 -6.41 3.57 53.43
CA SER A 492 -5.37 3.66 54.46
C SER A 492 -4.06 3.05 53.95
N PRO A 493 -2.88 3.62 54.30
CA PRO A 493 -1.60 3.05 53.91
C PRO A 493 -1.46 1.59 54.38
N GLY A 494 -1.19 0.67 53.44
CA GLY A 494 -0.94 -0.75 53.73
C GLY A 494 -2.13 -1.70 53.54
N GLU A 495 -3.31 -1.19 53.17
CA GLU A 495 -4.44 -2.03 52.83
C GLU A 495 -4.27 -2.66 51.43
N LEU A 496 -4.70 -3.91 51.25
CA LEU A 496 -4.52 -4.64 49.99
C LEU A 496 -5.78 -4.54 49.13
N PHE A 497 -5.64 -3.99 47.92
CA PHE A 497 -6.73 -3.94 46.96
C PHE A 497 -6.86 -5.29 46.25
N THR A 498 -7.90 -6.04 46.59
CA THR A 498 -8.14 -7.38 46.02
C THR A 498 -9.05 -7.36 44.79
N THR A 499 -9.62 -6.20 44.44
CA THR A 499 -10.50 -6.07 43.27
C THR A 499 -9.98 -4.99 42.32
N THR A 500 -9.65 -5.39 41.09
CA THR A 500 -9.01 -4.49 40.10
C THR A 500 -9.73 -4.55 38.76
N LEU A 501 -9.78 -3.43 38.05
CA LEU A 501 -10.28 -3.39 36.67
C LEU A 501 -9.08 -3.31 35.71
N ARG A 502 -9.01 -4.25 34.77
CA ARG A 502 -7.90 -4.45 33.83
C ARG A 502 -8.41 -4.50 32.39
N LEU A 503 -7.52 -4.18 31.45
CA LEU A 503 -7.81 -4.26 30.01
C LEU A 503 -7.13 -5.49 29.40
N LEU A 504 -7.86 -6.24 28.59
CA LEU A 504 -7.37 -7.38 27.83
C LEU A 504 -7.40 -7.05 26.33
N LEU A 505 -6.29 -7.31 25.63
CA LEU A 505 -6.23 -7.29 24.17
C LEU A 505 -5.88 -8.68 23.63
N PRO A 506 -6.46 -9.10 22.49
CA PRO A 506 -6.02 -10.30 21.80
C PRO A 506 -4.64 -10.08 21.18
N ARG A 507 -3.83 -11.14 21.10
CA ARG A 507 -2.57 -11.11 20.36
C ARG A 507 -2.81 -11.56 18.92
N ILE A 508 -3.01 -10.60 18.01
CA ILE A 508 -3.28 -10.83 16.57
C ILE A 508 -1.98 -10.71 15.75
N ARG A 509 -0.89 -10.23 16.36
CA ARG A 509 0.45 -10.19 15.77
C ARG A 509 1.49 -10.68 16.78
N PRO A 510 2.63 -11.25 16.34
CA PRO A 510 3.64 -11.79 17.25
C PRO A 510 4.16 -10.82 18.30
N ASP A 511 4.26 -9.53 17.97
CA ASP A 511 4.83 -8.46 18.80
C ASP A 511 3.80 -7.69 19.64
N GLN A 512 2.54 -8.11 19.64
CA GLN A 512 1.46 -7.41 20.33
C GLN A 512 1.37 -7.84 21.81
N SER A 513 1.32 -6.87 22.72
CA SER A 513 1.06 -7.15 24.15
C SER A 513 -0.43 -7.31 24.44
N ILE A 514 -0.77 -8.26 25.32
CA ILE A 514 -2.15 -8.48 25.81
C ILE A 514 -2.57 -7.51 26.91
N ILE A 515 -1.61 -6.77 27.46
CA ILE A 515 -1.69 -5.70 28.47
C ILE A 515 -2.43 -5.98 29.79
N VAL A 516 -3.02 -7.16 29.96
CA VAL A 516 -3.84 -7.55 31.12
C VAL A 516 -3.09 -7.54 32.45
N ASN A 517 -1.77 -7.76 32.43
CA ASN A 517 -0.92 -7.73 33.62
C ASN A 517 -0.08 -6.44 33.70
N THR A 518 -0.44 -5.37 32.96
CA THR A 518 0.31 -4.11 32.97
C THR A 518 -0.11 -3.24 34.16
N PRO A 519 0.78 -2.96 35.13
CA PRO A 519 0.41 -2.24 36.36
C PRO A 519 -0.10 -0.82 36.09
N THR A 520 0.50 -0.12 35.13
CA THR A 520 0.16 1.27 34.77
C THR A 520 -1.21 1.41 34.10
N LEU A 521 -1.77 0.31 33.59
CA LEU A 521 -3.07 0.26 32.92
C LEU A 521 -4.15 -0.42 33.78
N THR A 522 -3.83 -0.71 35.05
CA THR A 522 -4.76 -1.31 36.02
C THR A 522 -5.39 -0.22 36.89
N VAL A 523 -6.72 -0.23 36.99
CA VAL A 523 -7.46 0.69 37.87
C VAL A 523 -7.55 0.11 39.28
N SER A 524 -7.25 0.95 40.27
CA SER A 524 -6.70 0.55 41.59
C SER A 524 -5.31 -0.05 41.41
N PRO A 525 -4.33 0.78 41.01
CA PRO A 525 -3.00 0.28 40.67
C PRO A 525 -2.45 -0.49 41.85
N SER A 526 -2.06 -1.74 41.64
CA SER A 526 -1.54 -2.64 42.67
C SER A 526 -0.14 -2.27 43.18
N ILE A 527 0.27 -1.02 43.01
CA ILE A 527 1.61 -0.54 43.36
C ILE A 527 1.69 -0.44 44.89
N ALA A 528 2.37 -1.39 45.52
CA ALA A 528 2.94 -1.14 46.84
C ALA A 528 3.99 -0.01 46.67
N PRO A 529 4.08 0.97 47.58
CA PRO A 529 5.00 2.11 47.45
C PRO A 529 6.45 1.72 47.14
N ASP A 530 6.88 0.51 47.51
CA ASP A 530 8.29 0.12 47.49
C ASP A 530 8.62 -1.12 46.61
N CYS A 531 7.65 -1.76 45.95
CA CYS A 531 7.90 -2.96 45.14
C CYS A 531 7.00 -2.98 43.90
N GLY A 532 7.58 -2.84 42.71
CA GLY A 532 6.89 -2.73 41.40
C GLY A 532 6.18 -3.99 40.89
N ALA A 533 5.56 -4.78 41.76
CA ALA A 533 4.84 -6.01 41.39
C ALA A 533 3.32 -5.80 41.39
N VAL A 534 2.64 -6.38 40.40
CA VAL A 534 1.18 -6.60 40.45
C VAL A 534 0.90 -7.58 41.58
N LEU A 535 0.08 -7.19 42.58
CA LEU A 535 -0.26 -8.04 43.73
C LEU A 535 -0.96 -9.36 43.36
N PHE A 536 -1.47 -9.49 42.12
CA PHE A 536 -2.07 -10.72 41.61
C PHE A 536 -1.89 -10.86 40.07
N PRO A 537 -0.87 -11.58 39.58
CA PRO A 537 -0.78 -11.95 38.18
C PRO A 537 -1.83 -13.01 37.85
N ILE A 538 -2.50 -12.88 36.70
CA ILE A 538 -3.45 -13.92 36.23
C ILE A 538 -2.64 -15.17 35.88
N LEU A 539 -3.02 -16.31 36.47
CA LEU A 539 -2.38 -17.61 36.25
C LEU A 539 -2.53 -18.05 34.78
N THR A 540 -1.51 -18.75 34.26
CA THR A 540 -1.50 -19.23 32.87
C THR A 540 -2.72 -20.09 32.53
N GLU A 541 -3.19 -20.92 33.46
CA GLU A 541 -4.41 -21.73 33.31
C GLU A 541 -5.67 -20.89 33.04
N TRP A 542 -5.78 -19.71 33.64
CA TRP A 542 -6.91 -18.80 33.42
C TRP A 542 -6.69 -17.97 32.15
N LEU A 543 -5.45 -17.56 31.91
CA LEU A 543 -5.02 -16.79 30.74
C LEU A 543 -5.37 -17.51 29.43
N VAL A 544 -5.18 -18.83 29.37
CA VAL A 544 -5.49 -19.64 28.18
C VAL A 544 -6.99 -19.60 27.85
N SER A 545 -7.87 -19.73 28.85
CA SER A 545 -9.31 -19.58 28.61
C SER A 545 -9.66 -18.17 28.10
N LEU A 546 -8.96 -17.13 28.58
CA LEU A 546 -9.13 -15.77 28.07
C LEU A 546 -8.62 -15.61 26.62
N PHE A 547 -7.56 -16.32 26.25
CA PHE A 547 -7.04 -16.34 24.87
C PHE A 547 -8.02 -16.98 23.90
N ILE A 548 -8.60 -18.13 24.27
CA ILE A 548 -9.64 -18.79 23.48
C ILE A 548 -10.84 -17.86 23.34
N PHE A 549 -11.26 -17.23 24.45
CA PHE A 549 -12.43 -16.36 24.46
C PHE A 549 -12.26 -15.09 23.61
N ASN A 550 -11.08 -14.47 23.60
CA ASN A 550 -10.86 -13.20 22.89
C ASN A 550 -10.32 -13.35 21.46
N GLY A 551 -10.03 -14.57 21.01
CA GLY A 551 -9.49 -14.85 19.67
C GLY A 551 -8.00 -14.51 19.53
N THR A 552 -7.18 -14.86 20.52
CA THR A 552 -5.72 -14.70 20.44
C THR A 552 -5.10 -15.71 19.47
N LEU A 553 -4.25 -15.25 18.56
CA LEU A 553 -3.64 -16.05 17.49
C LEU A 553 -2.14 -16.34 17.72
N TYR A 554 -1.46 -15.53 18.54
CA TYR A 554 -0.02 -15.66 18.79
C TYR A 554 0.29 -15.77 20.30
N PHE A 555 1.39 -16.43 20.63
CA PHE A 555 1.86 -16.66 22.00
C PHE A 555 3.25 -16.04 22.21
N GLU A 556 3.50 -15.48 23.38
CA GLU A 556 4.79 -14.84 23.71
C GLU A 556 5.81 -15.85 24.23
N THR A 557 5.33 -16.89 24.92
CA THR A 557 6.18 -17.94 25.49
C THR A 557 5.73 -19.31 25.01
N THR A 558 6.66 -20.27 25.02
CA THR A 558 6.34 -21.69 24.81
C THR A 558 5.36 -22.20 25.85
N ASP A 559 5.40 -21.69 27.09
CA ASP A 559 4.48 -22.10 28.15
C ASP A 559 3.03 -21.68 27.84
N GLU A 560 2.81 -20.47 27.30
CA GLU A 560 1.50 -20.03 26.83
C GLU A 560 0.99 -20.93 25.71
N GLN A 561 1.86 -21.25 24.74
CA GLN A 561 1.52 -22.12 23.62
C GLN A 561 1.17 -23.54 24.09
N THR A 562 2.00 -24.15 24.94
CA THR A 562 1.79 -25.48 25.49
C THR A 562 0.50 -25.54 26.30
N ALA A 563 0.23 -24.55 27.15
CA ALA A 563 -1.00 -24.50 27.94
C ALA A 563 -2.24 -24.32 27.03
N TYR A 564 -2.15 -23.53 25.97
CA TYR A 564 -3.20 -23.38 24.97
C TYR A 564 -3.48 -24.69 24.22
N CYS A 565 -2.43 -25.38 23.78
CA CYS A 565 -2.49 -26.69 23.15
C CYS A 565 -3.14 -27.74 24.07
N HIS A 566 -2.73 -27.82 25.34
CA HIS A 566 -3.35 -28.70 26.33
C HIS A 566 -4.83 -28.40 26.53
N CYS A 567 -5.22 -27.12 26.59
CA CYS A 567 -6.63 -26.74 26.76
C CYS A 567 -7.51 -27.16 25.57
N LEU A 568 -6.96 -27.20 24.35
CA LEU A 568 -7.67 -27.64 23.16
C LEU A 568 -7.52 -29.14 22.86
N GLY A 569 -6.71 -29.87 23.64
CA GLY A 569 -6.41 -31.28 23.38
C GLY A 569 -5.56 -31.48 22.11
N VAL A 570 -4.65 -30.57 21.80
CA VAL A 570 -3.80 -30.62 20.60
C VAL A 570 -2.33 -30.81 20.97
N CYS A 571 -1.63 -31.67 20.24
CA CYS A 571 -0.20 -31.97 20.36
C CYS A 571 0.50 -31.74 18.99
N PRO A 572 0.88 -30.47 18.68
CA PRO A 572 1.54 -30.12 17.43
C PRO A 572 3.03 -30.52 17.44
N LYS A 573 3.67 -30.57 16.26
CA LYS A 573 5.12 -30.82 16.15
C LYS A 573 5.95 -29.63 16.67
N PRO A 574 7.17 -29.87 17.19
CA PRO A 574 7.84 -31.16 17.35
C PRO A 574 7.29 -31.96 18.54
N ARG A 575 7.09 -33.28 18.34
CA ARG A 575 6.63 -34.20 19.37
C ARG A 575 7.82 -34.84 20.09
N THR A 576 7.66 -35.14 21.36
CA THR A 576 8.57 -35.99 22.14
C THR A 576 8.51 -37.44 21.65
N GLU A 577 9.48 -38.28 22.00
CA GLU A 577 9.49 -39.70 21.61
C GLU A 577 8.21 -40.46 22.04
N ILE A 578 7.65 -40.10 23.21
CA ILE A 578 6.42 -40.70 23.74
C ILE A 578 5.20 -40.25 22.93
N GLU A 579 5.14 -38.98 22.55
CA GLU A 579 4.05 -38.43 21.73
C GLU A 579 4.12 -38.93 20.29
N GLU A 580 5.32 -39.18 19.76
CA GLU A 580 5.49 -39.78 18.43
C GLU A 580 5.05 -41.26 18.44
N ASP A 581 5.36 -42.03 19.49
CA ASP A 581 4.82 -43.39 19.68
C ASP A 581 3.29 -43.39 19.86
N ALA A 582 2.73 -42.41 20.58
CA ALA A 582 1.27 -42.23 20.69
C ALA A 582 0.62 -41.88 19.33
N PHE A 583 1.31 -41.09 18.51
CA PHE A 583 0.89 -40.79 17.13
C PHE A 583 0.94 -42.04 16.24
N GLU A 584 2.01 -42.83 16.29
CA GLU A 584 2.13 -44.10 15.55
C GLU A 584 1.06 -45.12 15.97
N LYS A 585 0.64 -45.09 17.24
CA LYS A 585 -0.47 -45.91 17.78
C LYS A 585 -1.87 -45.37 17.45
N GLY A 586 -1.96 -44.19 16.83
CA GLY A 586 -3.22 -43.55 16.44
C GLY A 586 -3.98 -42.85 17.57
N TRP A 587 -3.35 -42.60 18.72
CA TRP A 587 -3.94 -41.80 19.82
C TRP A 587 -3.85 -40.30 19.56
N ILE A 588 -2.95 -39.89 18.67
CA ILE A 588 -2.85 -38.52 18.16
C ILE A 588 -3.19 -38.56 16.68
N THR A 589 -4.14 -37.75 16.24
CA THR A 589 -4.55 -37.68 14.83
C THR A 589 -3.52 -36.92 13.99
N ILE A 590 -3.67 -36.97 12.66
CA ILE A 590 -2.78 -36.26 11.71
C ILE A 590 -2.76 -34.75 11.94
N ASP A 591 -3.88 -34.19 12.40
CA ASP A 591 -4.03 -32.77 12.71
C ASP A 591 -3.56 -32.42 14.14
N GLY A 592 -3.02 -33.41 14.87
CA GLY A 592 -2.47 -33.26 16.20
C GLY A 592 -3.49 -33.37 17.34
N PHE A 593 -4.75 -33.71 17.07
CA PHE A 593 -5.75 -33.87 18.13
C PHE A 593 -5.49 -35.15 18.93
N VAL A 594 -5.57 -35.08 20.25
CA VAL A 594 -5.40 -36.22 21.17
C VAL A 594 -6.78 -36.80 21.49
N GLU A 595 -7.01 -38.06 21.14
CA GLU A 595 -8.27 -38.78 21.39
C GLU A 595 -8.43 -39.25 22.84
#